data_AF-A0A4P7DX23-F1
#
_entry.id   AF-A0A4P7DX23-F1
#
_cell.length_a   1.000
_cell.length_b   1.000
_cell.length_c   1.000
_cell.angle_alpha   90.00
_cell.angle_beta   90.00
_cell.angle_gamma   90.00
#
_symmetry.space_group_name_H-M   'P 1'
#
loop_
_entity.id
_entity.type
_entity.pdbx_description
1 polymer ?
#
loop_
_entity_poly.entity_id
_entity_poly.type
_entity_poly.pdbx_seq_one_letter_code
_entity_poly.pdbx_strand_id
1 'polypeptide(L)'
;MTLRNEHTLAMFSSLRFILIFGSFANGMIIKVFKKKSEDEFLNDIKMKKYLVGIVMVLGILTIMAFKQIDATLDFVNKASMANRFEIAAANQALTISSNEGIKKFAQQMIDEHQTILDELAAYAKSKDLMVMDNLDDKHQGKLDSLKNETDNYDQRFKQAMVKSHEKAVKLFTDASNDKAITDSTFREWAGSKIGLLNDHLEKAKALSNGGSLKDGPKPVINDTLKPKLKKTKESND
;
A
#
# COMPACT_ATOMS: atom_id res chain seq x y z
N MET A 1 0.82 -6.10 30.84
CA MET A 1 1.91 -5.11 31.00
C MET A 1 3.20 -5.91 30.90
N THR A 2 4.03 -5.91 29.86
CA THR A 2 4.24 -4.98 28.75
C THR A 2 4.99 -5.79 27.68
N LEU A 3 4.41 -5.97 26.48
CA LEU A 3 5.10 -6.63 25.36
C LEU A 3 6.08 -5.61 24.75
N ARG A 4 7.38 -5.88 24.88
CA ARG A 4 8.47 -5.01 24.40
C ARG A 4 9.05 -5.58 23.10
N ASN A 5 8.58 -5.04 21.99
CA ASN A 5 9.25 -4.84 20.68
C ASN A 5 10.34 -5.84 20.25
N GLU A 6 9.91 -6.85 19.48
CA GLU A 6 10.76 -7.75 18.68
C GLU A 6 11.53 -7.01 17.55
N HIS A 7 11.20 -5.75 17.24
CA HIS A 7 11.88 -4.94 16.22
C HIS A 7 13.31 -4.51 16.55
N THR A 8 13.82 -4.84 17.75
CA THR A 8 15.21 -4.54 18.14
C THR A 8 16.19 -5.66 17.80
N LEU A 9 15.74 -6.91 17.60
CA LEU A 9 16.66 -8.03 17.34
C LEU A 9 17.22 -8.04 15.91
N ALA A 10 16.51 -7.48 14.92
CA ALA A 10 16.99 -7.43 13.55
C ALA A 10 18.16 -6.43 13.35
N MET A 11 18.28 -5.39 14.20
CA MET A 11 19.38 -4.43 14.12
C MET A 11 20.71 -4.94 14.70
N PHE A 12 20.71 -5.99 15.51
CA PHE A 12 21.95 -6.55 16.08
C PHE A 12 22.52 -7.74 15.28
N SER A 13 21.78 -8.26 14.31
CA SER A 13 22.25 -9.32 13.40
C SER A 13 23.21 -8.80 12.33
N SER A 14 22.94 -7.62 11.78
CA SER A 14 23.80 -6.98 10.77
C SER A 14 25.14 -6.48 11.33
N LEU A 15 25.22 -6.19 12.63
CA LEU A 15 26.46 -5.77 13.28
C LEU A 15 27.39 -6.94 13.59
N ARG A 16 26.88 -8.18 13.68
CA ARG A 16 27.71 -9.38 13.85
C ARG A 16 28.31 -9.91 12.55
N PHE A 17 27.71 -9.61 11.39
CA PHE A 17 28.30 -9.99 10.10
C PHE A 17 29.53 -9.13 9.74
N ILE A 18 29.55 -7.88 10.19
CA ILE A 18 30.70 -6.97 10.02
C ILE A 18 31.89 -7.40 10.91
N LEU A 19 31.65 -8.12 12.01
CA LEU A 19 32.71 -8.54 12.93
C LEU A 19 33.37 -9.89 12.58
N ILE A 20 32.75 -10.73 11.74
CA ILE A 20 33.32 -12.05 11.38
C ILE A 20 34.31 -11.94 10.21
N PHE A 21 34.14 -11.00 9.27
CA PHE A 21 35.16 -10.74 8.23
C PHE A 21 36.33 -9.87 8.72
N GLY A 22 36.17 -9.16 9.84
CA GLY A 22 37.25 -8.36 10.43
C GLY A 22 38.43 -9.17 10.99
N SER A 23 38.23 -10.46 11.28
CA SER A 23 39.28 -11.27 11.93
C SER A 23 40.23 -11.98 10.96
N PHE A 24 39.89 -12.15 9.69
CA PHE A 24 40.82 -12.74 8.70
C PHE A 24 41.68 -11.68 8.00
N ALA A 25 41.19 -10.43 7.90
CA ALA A 25 41.95 -9.31 7.34
C ALA A 25 43.08 -8.82 8.29
N ASN A 26 42.92 -8.98 9.61
CA ASN A 26 43.93 -8.52 10.57
C ASN A 26 45.26 -9.31 10.50
N GLY A 27 45.26 -10.57 10.04
CA GLY A 27 46.50 -11.36 9.96
C GLY A 27 47.41 -11.00 8.76
N MET A 28 46.81 -10.67 7.61
CA MET A 28 47.56 -10.41 6.37
C MET A 28 48.03 -8.96 6.26
N ILE A 29 47.29 -8.02 6.87
CA ILE A 29 47.68 -6.61 6.93
C ILE A 29 48.91 -6.41 7.84
N ILE A 30 49.01 -7.09 8.99
CA ILE A 30 50.11 -6.88 9.94
C ILE A 30 51.49 -7.27 9.36
N LYS A 31 51.59 -8.25 8.44
CA LYS A 31 52.88 -8.61 7.83
C LYS A 31 53.35 -7.64 6.74
N VAL A 32 52.44 -6.94 6.07
CA VAL A 32 52.77 -5.90 5.09
C VAL A 32 53.04 -4.55 5.79
N PHE A 33 52.49 -4.34 6.99
CA PHE A 33 52.56 -3.10 7.77
C PHE A 33 53.81 -2.91 8.63
N LYS A 34 54.88 -3.71 8.48
CA LYS A 34 56.13 -3.49 9.24
C LYS A 34 57.12 -2.53 8.55
N LYS A 35 56.71 -1.77 7.53
CA LYS A 35 57.65 -0.89 6.79
C LYS A 35 57.13 0.49 6.38
N LYS A 36 55.89 0.87 6.69
CA LYS A 36 55.37 2.19 6.31
C LYS A 36 54.47 2.74 7.41
N SER A 37 54.76 3.95 7.91
CA SER A 37 53.94 4.60 8.93
C SER A 37 52.59 5.03 8.34
N GLU A 38 51.56 5.13 9.19
CA GLU A 38 50.20 5.52 8.77
C GLU A 38 50.20 6.86 8.00
N ASP A 39 51.08 7.79 8.38
CA ASP A 39 51.24 9.10 7.74
C ASP A 39 51.81 9.00 6.31
N GLU A 40 52.67 8.03 6.04
CA GLU A 40 53.21 7.76 4.70
C GLU A 40 52.23 7.03 3.79
N PHE A 41 51.30 6.26 4.37
CA PHE A 41 50.22 5.61 3.63
C PHE A 41 49.15 6.61 3.21
N LEU A 42 48.80 7.54 4.12
CA LEU A 42 47.83 8.58 3.84
C LEU A 42 48.37 9.67 2.92
N ASN A 43 49.67 9.99 2.91
CA ASN A 43 50.22 11.02 2.03
C ASN A 43 50.53 10.58 0.59
N ASP A 44 50.35 9.31 0.26
CA ASP A 44 50.40 8.89 -1.14
C ASP A 44 49.17 9.46 -1.88
N ILE A 45 49.42 10.40 -2.79
CA ILE A 45 48.41 11.06 -3.63
C ILE A 45 47.55 10.03 -4.38
N LYS A 46 48.12 8.86 -4.72
CA LYS A 46 47.36 7.79 -5.35
C LYS A 46 46.37 7.16 -4.36
N MET A 47 46.80 6.89 -3.12
CA MET A 47 45.93 6.34 -2.07
C MET A 47 44.81 7.30 -1.63
N LYS A 48 45.08 8.62 -1.51
CA LYS A 48 44.01 9.60 -1.21
C LYS A 48 42.92 9.60 -2.28
N LYS A 49 43.28 9.44 -3.56
CA LYS A 49 42.32 9.36 -4.67
C LYS A 49 41.49 8.08 -4.62
N TYR A 50 42.10 6.93 -4.32
CA TYR A 50 41.37 5.67 -4.15
C TYR A 50 40.45 5.70 -2.93
N LEU A 51 40.89 6.27 -1.80
CA LEU A 51 40.08 6.37 -0.59
C LEU A 51 38.87 7.31 -0.78
N VAL A 52 39.06 8.47 -1.41
CA VAL A 52 37.96 9.38 -1.78
C VAL A 52 36.99 8.71 -2.76
N GLY A 53 37.50 7.95 -3.74
CA GLY A 53 36.67 7.18 -4.68
C GLY A 53 35.82 6.10 -3.99
N ILE A 54 36.38 5.35 -3.05
CA ILE A 54 35.66 4.30 -2.30
C ILE A 54 34.58 4.92 -1.39
N VAL A 55 34.88 6.02 -0.69
CA VAL A 55 33.90 6.72 0.16
C VAL A 55 32.77 7.33 -0.68
N MET A 56 33.06 7.87 -1.87
CA MET A 56 32.04 8.34 -2.81
C MET A 56 31.15 7.21 -3.32
N VAL A 57 31.71 6.05 -3.69
CA VAL A 57 30.92 4.89 -4.16
C VAL A 57 30.04 4.31 -3.04
N LEU A 58 30.56 4.22 -1.81
CA LEU A 58 29.78 3.77 -0.64
C LEU A 58 28.72 4.80 -0.20
N GLY A 59 29.01 6.09 -0.33
CA GLY A 59 28.06 7.18 -0.11
C GLY A 59 26.90 7.15 -1.12
N ILE A 60 27.18 6.83 -2.39
CA ILE A 60 26.14 6.70 -3.43
C ILE A 60 25.27 5.44 -3.20
N LEU A 61 25.85 4.34 -2.74
CA LEU A 61 25.10 3.10 -2.42
C LEU A 61 24.16 3.26 -1.23
N THR A 62 24.51 4.09 -0.24
CA THR A 62 23.68 4.32 0.95
C THR A 62 22.49 5.25 0.70
N ILE A 63 22.59 6.22 -0.23
CA ILE A 63 21.48 7.13 -0.54
C ILE A 63 20.31 6.42 -1.26
N MET A 64 20.57 5.37 -2.05
CA MET A 64 19.51 4.60 -2.71
C MET A 64 18.64 3.78 -1.74
N ALA A 65 19.10 3.55 -0.51
CA ALA A 65 18.33 2.81 0.51
C ALA A 65 17.32 3.69 1.28
N PHE A 66 17.43 5.02 1.22
CA PHE A 66 16.68 5.94 2.11
C PHE A 66 15.39 6.52 1.52
N LYS A 67 14.96 6.13 0.31
CA LYS A 67 13.73 6.65 -0.29
C LYS A 67 12.94 5.64 -1.11
N GLN A 68 12.81 4.42 -0.61
CA GLN A 68 11.79 3.51 -1.12
C GLN A 68 10.67 3.43 -0.09
N ILE A 69 9.69 4.33 -0.24
CA ILE A 69 8.36 4.05 0.30
C ILE A 69 7.96 2.71 -0.32
N ASP A 70 7.66 1.72 0.51
CA ASP A 70 7.18 0.43 0.04
C ASP A 70 5.93 0.67 -0.81
N ALA A 71 6.05 0.44 -2.11
CA ALA A 71 4.97 0.66 -3.08
C ALA A 71 3.71 -0.14 -2.71
N THR A 72 3.88 -1.30 -2.08
CA THR A 72 2.79 -2.13 -1.57
C THR A 72 2.06 -1.40 -0.45
N LEU A 73 2.79 -0.88 0.55
CA LEU A 73 2.21 -0.16 1.68
C LEU A 73 1.52 1.13 1.23
N ASP A 74 2.13 1.88 0.30
CA ASP A 74 1.53 3.09 -0.27
C ASP A 74 0.21 2.79 -0.99
N PHE A 75 0.18 1.75 -1.82
CA PHE A 75 -1.04 1.31 -2.48
C PHE A 75 -2.11 0.86 -1.47
N VAL A 76 -1.75 0.00 -0.51
CA VAL A 76 -2.67 -0.51 0.52
C VAL A 76 -3.30 0.66 1.29
N ASN A 77 -2.51 1.64 1.73
CA ASN A 77 -3.00 2.80 2.45
C ASN A 77 -3.96 3.65 1.60
N LYS A 78 -3.58 3.96 0.35
CA LYS A 78 -4.42 4.74 -0.57
C LYS A 78 -5.72 4.03 -0.90
N ALA A 79 -5.65 2.74 -1.22
CA ALA A 79 -6.81 1.93 -1.56
C ALA A 79 -7.75 1.79 -0.36
N SER A 80 -7.21 1.54 0.85
CA SER A 80 -8.03 1.45 2.06
C SER A 80 -8.77 2.75 2.36
N MET A 81 -8.09 3.91 2.30
CA MET A 81 -8.72 5.20 2.58
C MET A 81 -9.79 5.58 1.54
N ALA A 82 -9.52 5.33 0.25
CA ALA A 82 -10.51 5.55 -0.80
C ALA A 82 -11.74 4.67 -0.61
N ASN A 83 -11.53 3.39 -0.32
CA ASN A 83 -12.59 2.40 -0.17
C ASN A 83 -13.47 2.69 1.07
N ARG A 84 -12.86 2.99 2.22
CA ARG A 84 -13.59 3.41 3.42
C ARG A 84 -14.40 4.70 3.19
N PHE A 85 -13.85 5.65 2.42
CA PHE A 85 -14.57 6.87 2.08
C PHE A 85 -15.81 6.57 1.24
N GLU A 86 -15.69 5.71 0.23
CA GLU A 86 -16.81 5.32 -0.63
C GLU A 86 -17.91 4.58 0.15
N ILE A 87 -17.54 3.66 1.06
CA ILE A 87 -18.49 3.00 1.97
C ILE A 87 -19.19 4.03 2.86
N ALA A 88 -18.45 4.96 3.45
CA ALA A 88 -19.04 5.96 4.34
C ALA A 88 -19.97 6.93 3.59
N ALA A 89 -19.57 7.38 2.40
CA ALA A 89 -20.39 8.23 1.54
C ALA A 89 -21.66 7.51 1.07
N ALA A 90 -21.57 6.22 0.75
CA ALA A 90 -22.72 5.41 0.39
C ALA A 90 -23.70 5.23 1.56
N ASN A 91 -23.21 4.98 2.77
CA ASN A 91 -24.06 4.94 3.97
C ASN A 91 -24.78 6.27 4.23
N GLN A 92 -24.11 7.41 4.02
CA GLN A 92 -24.77 8.71 4.06
C GLN A 92 -25.86 8.83 3.00
N ALA A 93 -25.61 8.37 1.77
CA ALA A 93 -26.57 8.46 0.68
C ALA A 93 -27.83 7.63 0.92
N LEU A 94 -27.71 6.45 1.54
CA LEU A 94 -28.87 5.66 1.99
C LEU A 94 -29.77 6.43 2.97
N THR A 95 -29.17 7.30 3.78
CA THR A 95 -29.89 8.07 4.82
C THR A 95 -30.46 9.38 4.29
N ILE A 96 -29.72 10.07 3.42
CA ILE A 96 -30.02 11.46 3.02
C ILE A 96 -30.80 11.52 1.70
N SER A 97 -30.46 10.68 0.72
CA SER A 97 -31.09 10.75 -0.60
C SER A 97 -32.54 10.26 -0.54
N SER A 98 -33.43 10.90 -1.29
CA SER A 98 -34.77 10.39 -1.56
C SER A 98 -34.86 9.67 -2.92
N ASN A 99 -33.76 9.62 -3.68
CA ASN A 99 -33.72 9.01 -4.99
C ASN A 99 -33.40 7.51 -4.89
N GLU A 100 -34.35 6.67 -5.30
CA GLU A 100 -34.23 5.21 -5.24
C GLU A 100 -33.08 4.65 -6.10
N GLY A 101 -32.74 5.30 -7.22
CA GLY A 101 -31.57 4.94 -8.03
C GLY A 101 -30.26 5.15 -7.29
N ILE A 102 -30.14 6.27 -6.56
CA ILE A 102 -28.98 6.57 -5.71
C ILE A 102 -28.90 5.62 -4.53
N LYS A 103 -30.01 5.32 -3.85
CA LYS A 103 -30.02 4.36 -2.75
C LYS A 103 -29.60 2.96 -3.20
N LYS A 104 -30.12 2.49 -4.35
CA LYS A 104 -29.74 1.20 -4.91
C LYS A 104 -28.25 1.14 -5.26
N PHE A 105 -27.73 2.19 -5.88
CA PHE A 105 -26.30 2.31 -6.15
C PHE A 105 -25.49 2.30 -4.85
N ALA A 106 -25.88 3.10 -3.86
CA ALA A 106 -25.22 3.16 -2.56
C ALA A 106 -25.19 1.81 -1.85
N GLN A 107 -26.27 1.05 -1.86
CA GLN A 107 -26.26 -0.31 -1.30
C GLN A 107 -25.27 -1.21 -2.03
N GLN A 108 -25.26 -1.18 -3.38
CA GLN A 108 -24.29 -1.93 -4.17
C GLN A 108 -22.85 -1.53 -3.80
N MET A 109 -22.57 -0.24 -3.66
CA MET A 109 -21.26 0.28 -3.24
C MET A 109 -20.84 -0.31 -1.90
N ILE A 110 -21.72 -0.33 -0.90
CA ILE A 110 -21.42 -0.87 0.44
C ILE A 110 -21.04 -2.35 0.33
N ASP A 111 -21.88 -3.16 -0.31
CA ASP A 111 -21.70 -4.61 -0.36
C ASP A 111 -20.37 -4.98 -1.06
N GLU A 112 -20.11 -4.34 -2.20
CA GLU A 112 -18.98 -4.68 -3.05
C GLU A 112 -17.67 -4.07 -2.55
N HIS A 113 -17.70 -2.83 -2.03
CA HIS A 113 -16.50 -2.22 -1.45
C HIS A 113 -16.13 -2.85 -0.12
N GLN A 114 -17.09 -3.26 0.71
CA GLN A 114 -16.78 -4.00 1.94
C GLN A 114 -16.02 -5.29 1.62
N THR A 115 -16.44 -6.02 0.59
CA THR A 115 -15.72 -7.22 0.13
C THR A 115 -14.28 -6.90 -0.27
N ILE A 116 -14.05 -5.82 -1.04
CA ILE A 116 -12.70 -5.38 -1.42
C ILE A 116 -11.86 -4.98 -0.20
N LEU A 117 -12.47 -4.26 0.76
CA LEU A 117 -11.80 -3.81 1.98
C LEU A 117 -11.37 -5.01 2.84
N ASP A 118 -12.23 -6.01 2.99
CA ASP A 118 -11.94 -7.23 3.76
C ASP A 118 -10.81 -8.04 3.11
N GLU A 119 -10.83 -8.20 1.79
CA GLU A 119 -9.74 -8.84 1.04
C GLU A 119 -8.42 -8.08 1.19
N LEU A 120 -8.44 -6.75 1.09
CA LEU A 120 -7.26 -5.91 1.26
C LEU A 120 -6.72 -5.98 2.69
N ALA A 121 -7.59 -5.97 3.70
CA ALA A 121 -7.23 -6.10 5.10
C ALA A 121 -6.60 -7.48 5.41
N ALA A 122 -7.16 -8.56 4.82
CA ALA A 122 -6.60 -9.90 4.95
C ALA A 122 -5.18 -9.98 4.33
N TYR A 123 -4.99 -9.39 3.14
CA TYR A 123 -3.67 -9.30 2.52
C TYR A 123 -2.70 -8.50 3.40
N ALA A 124 -3.09 -7.30 3.85
CA ALA A 124 -2.25 -6.44 4.68
C ALA A 124 -1.81 -7.15 5.96
N LYS A 125 -2.74 -7.83 6.65
CA LYS A 125 -2.46 -8.65 7.83
C LYS A 125 -1.46 -9.79 7.52
N SER A 126 -1.60 -10.45 6.38
CA SER A 126 -0.68 -11.55 5.98
C SER A 126 0.75 -11.08 5.69
N LYS A 127 0.95 -9.78 5.52
CA LYS A 127 2.23 -9.12 5.25
C LYS A 127 2.71 -8.25 6.41
N ASP A 128 2.05 -8.34 7.57
CA ASP A 128 2.31 -7.49 8.75
C ASP A 128 2.28 -5.97 8.44
N LEU A 129 1.47 -5.57 7.46
CA LEU A 129 1.27 -4.17 7.10
C LEU A 129 0.21 -3.55 8.01
N MET A 130 0.56 -2.44 8.67
CA MET A 130 -0.39 -1.66 9.46
C MET A 130 -1.25 -0.78 8.55
N VAL A 131 -2.57 -0.95 8.62
CA VAL A 131 -3.56 -0.15 7.89
C VAL A 131 -4.42 0.58 8.90
N MET A 132 -4.71 1.86 8.64
CA MET A 132 -5.59 2.63 9.51
C MET A 132 -7.05 2.18 9.34
N ASP A 133 -7.75 2.03 10.47
CA ASP A 133 -9.15 1.61 10.49
C ASP A 133 -10.16 2.74 10.29
N ASN A 134 -9.74 3.97 10.56
CA ASN A 134 -10.57 5.15 10.41
C ASN A 134 -10.16 5.96 9.18
N LEU A 135 -11.08 6.81 8.69
CA LEU A 135 -10.74 7.81 7.69
C LEU A 135 -9.68 8.77 8.23
N ASP A 136 -8.75 9.16 7.38
CA ASP A 136 -7.89 10.31 7.65
C ASP A 136 -8.69 11.63 7.58
N ASP A 137 -8.12 12.71 8.13
CA ASP A 137 -8.76 14.03 8.19
C ASP A 137 -9.21 14.54 6.82
N LYS A 138 -8.48 14.20 5.76
CA LYS A 138 -8.78 14.63 4.40
C LYS A 138 -10.03 13.93 3.86
N HIS A 139 -10.18 12.63 4.11
CA HIS A 139 -11.36 11.88 3.68
C HIS A 139 -12.55 12.17 4.57
N GLN A 140 -12.33 12.34 5.89
CA GLN A 140 -13.37 12.77 6.82
C GLN A 140 -13.92 14.15 6.43
N GLY A 141 -13.06 15.14 6.16
CA GLY A 141 -13.49 16.47 5.74
C GLY A 141 -14.30 16.48 4.43
N LYS A 142 -13.99 15.60 3.47
CA LYS A 142 -14.81 15.43 2.26
C LYS A 142 -16.17 14.83 2.58
N LEU A 143 -16.22 13.84 3.46
CA LEU A 143 -17.45 13.17 3.87
C LEU A 143 -18.37 14.16 4.60
N ASP A 144 -17.82 14.99 5.47
CA ASP A 144 -18.56 16.03 6.19
C ASP A 144 -19.04 17.13 5.24
N SER A 145 -18.21 17.55 4.30
CA SER A 145 -18.61 18.52 3.27
C SER A 145 -19.77 18.00 2.43
N LEU A 146 -19.75 16.71 2.04
CA LEU A 146 -20.84 16.09 1.29
C LEU A 146 -22.15 16.09 2.09
N LYS A 147 -22.10 15.75 3.38
CA LYS A 147 -23.27 15.74 4.26
C LYS A 147 -23.96 17.11 4.37
N ASN A 148 -23.20 18.19 4.25
CA ASN A 148 -23.70 19.55 4.39
C ASN A 148 -24.39 20.10 3.13
N GLU A 149 -24.36 19.38 2.01
CA GLU A 149 -24.95 19.80 0.74
C GLU A 149 -26.43 19.40 0.64
N THR A 150 -27.32 19.96 1.46
CA THR A 150 -28.73 19.48 1.56
C THR A 150 -29.53 19.62 0.26
N ASP A 151 -29.40 20.75 -0.44
CA ASP A 151 -30.25 21.06 -1.61
C ASP A 151 -29.77 20.39 -2.90
N ASN A 152 -28.50 19.98 -2.94
CA ASN A 152 -27.84 19.40 -4.11
C ASN A 152 -27.15 18.06 -3.79
N TYR A 153 -27.56 17.41 -2.70
CA TYR A 153 -26.87 16.24 -2.15
C TYR A 153 -26.62 15.16 -3.20
N ASP A 154 -27.67 14.77 -3.91
CA ASP A 154 -27.63 13.73 -4.94
C ASP A 154 -26.62 14.04 -6.05
N GLN A 155 -26.58 15.29 -6.49
CA GLN A 155 -25.63 15.73 -7.52
C GLN A 155 -24.19 15.73 -6.99
N ARG A 156 -23.98 16.12 -5.74
CA ARG A 156 -22.66 16.13 -5.09
C ARG A 156 -22.16 14.73 -4.80
N PHE A 157 -23.03 13.83 -4.35
CA PHE A 157 -22.72 12.42 -4.16
C PHE A 157 -22.25 11.79 -5.47
N LYS A 158 -23.01 11.97 -6.56
CA LYS A 158 -22.63 11.48 -7.90
C LYS A 158 -21.26 11.99 -8.34
N GLN A 159 -21.01 13.30 -8.22
CA GLN A 159 -19.72 13.89 -8.56
C GLN A 159 -18.57 13.32 -7.73
N ALA A 160 -18.80 13.08 -6.43
CA ALA A 160 -17.83 12.46 -5.55
C ALA A 160 -17.51 11.02 -5.97
N MET A 161 -18.54 10.22 -6.30
CA MET A 161 -18.38 8.83 -6.74
C MET A 161 -17.65 8.72 -8.08
N VAL A 162 -18.00 9.54 -9.08
CA VAL A 162 -17.28 9.60 -10.37
C VAL A 162 -15.79 9.91 -10.15
N LYS A 163 -15.50 10.99 -9.40
CA LYS A 163 -14.12 11.42 -9.14
C LYS A 163 -13.33 10.40 -8.31
N SER A 164 -13.98 9.68 -7.40
CA SER A 164 -13.35 8.65 -6.60
C SER A 164 -13.02 7.43 -7.45
N HIS A 165 -13.96 6.95 -8.25
CA HIS A 165 -13.74 5.79 -9.13
C HIS A 165 -12.73 6.06 -10.25
N GLU A 166 -12.69 7.24 -10.86
CA GLU A 166 -11.62 7.59 -11.81
C GLU A 166 -10.23 7.43 -11.20
N LYS A 167 -10.08 7.87 -9.94
CA LYS A 167 -8.83 7.71 -9.20
C LYS A 167 -8.57 6.28 -8.80
N ALA A 168 -9.59 5.54 -8.39
CA ALA A 168 -9.47 4.13 -8.03
C ALA A 168 -9.06 3.29 -9.24
N VAL A 169 -9.72 3.45 -10.39
CA VAL A 169 -9.34 2.77 -11.65
C VAL A 169 -7.87 3.03 -11.98
N LYS A 170 -7.43 4.28 -11.90
CA LYS A 170 -6.01 4.61 -12.12
C LYS A 170 -5.11 3.92 -11.08
N LEU A 171 -5.42 4.04 -9.80
CA LEU A 171 -4.62 3.48 -8.70
C LEU A 171 -4.45 1.96 -8.83
N PHE A 172 -5.53 1.24 -9.12
CA PHE A 172 -5.51 -0.21 -9.29
C PHE A 172 -4.81 -0.64 -10.58
N THR A 173 -4.95 0.13 -11.66
CA THR A 173 -4.20 -0.10 -12.92
C THR A 173 -2.71 0.12 -12.73
N ASP A 174 -2.31 1.18 -12.04
CA ASP A 174 -0.90 1.43 -11.73
C ASP A 174 -0.34 0.27 -10.89
N ALA A 175 -1.04 -0.11 -9.81
CA ALA A 175 -0.61 -1.19 -8.91
C ALA A 175 -0.53 -2.56 -9.60
N SER A 176 -1.43 -2.88 -10.53
CA SER A 176 -1.37 -4.15 -11.27
C SER A 176 -0.14 -4.25 -12.18
N ASN A 177 0.44 -3.10 -12.57
CA ASN A 177 1.58 -3.02 -13.48
C ASN A 177 2.90 -2.63 -12.78
N ASP A 178 2.86 -2.21 -11.51
CA ASP A 178 4.02 -1.71 -10.79
C ASP A 178 4.94 -2.85 -10.36
N LYS A 179 6.14 -2.91 -10.96
CA LYS A 179 7.17 -3.92 -10.63
C LYS A 179 7.81 -3.72 -9.26
N ALA A 180 7.61 -2.56 -8.62
CA ALA A 180 8.03 -2.33 -7.24
C ALA A 180 7.13 -3.05 -6.23
N ILE A 181 5.87 -3.36 -6.59
CA ILE A 181 5.03 -4.30 -5.83
C ILE A 181 5.46 -5.70 -6.23
N THR A 182 6.30 -6.37 -5.42
CA THR A 182 6.96 -7.62 -5.83
C THR A 182 6.03 -8.84 -5.81
N ASP A 183 4.99 -8.83 -4.97
CA ASP A 183 3.99 -9.89 -4.90
C ASP A 183 3.11 -9.91 -6.16
N SER A 184 3.36 -10.86 -7.06
CA SER A 184 2.63 -10.97 -8.33
C SER A 184 1.16 -11.32 -8.15
N THR A 185 0.83 -12.15 -7.15
CA THR A 185 -0.56 -12.51 -6.85
C THR A 185 -1.33 -11.28 -6.35
N PHE A 186 -0.68 -10.40 -5.59
CA PHE A 186 -1.29 -9.14 -5.18
C PHE A 186 -1.52 -8.17 -6.35
N ARG A 187 -0.57 -8.08 -7.29
CA ARG A 187 -0.77 -7.29 -8.53
C ARG A 187 -1.92 -7.85 -9.37
N GLU A 188 -2.04 -9.16 -9.50
CA GLU A 188 -3.14 -9.82 -10.20
C GLU A 188 -4.49 -9.54 -9.51
N TRP A 189 -4.52 -9.60 -8.17
CA TRP A 189 -5.70 -9.21 -7.40
C TRP A 189 -6.10 -7.76 -7.68
N ALA A 190 -5.17 -6.81 -7.63
CA ALA A 190 -5.45 -5.41 -7.96
C ALA A 190 -6.01 -5.28 -9.39
N GLY A 191 -5.40 -5.97 -10.34
CA GLY A 191 -5.87 -6.03 -11.73
C GLY A 191 -7.31 -6.55 -11.85
N SER A 192 -7.68 -7.55 -11.05
CA SER A 192 -9.02 -8.14 -11.08
C SER A 192 -10.14 -7.19 -10.63
N LYS A 193 -9.83 -6.13 -9.88
CA LYS A 193 -10.83 -5.16 -9.40
C LYS A 193 -11.12 -4.06 -10.42
N ILE A 194 -10.25 -3.86 -11.42
CA ILE A 194 -10.38 -2.78 -12.41
C ILE A 194 -11.71 -2.87 -13.17
N GLY A 195 -12.17 -4.06 -13.52
CA GLY A 195 -13.44 -4.25 -14.24
C GLY A 195 -14.64 -3.74 -13.42
N LEU A 196 -14.69 -4.09 -12.14
CA LEU A 196 -15.74 -3.67 -11.22
C LEU A 196 -15.71 -2.15 -10.98
N LEU A 197 -14.53 -1.58 -10.74
CA LEU A 197 -14.38 -0.14 -10.53
C LEU A 197 -14.78 0.68 -11.76
N ASN A 198 -14.56 0.16 -12.98
CA ASN A 198 -15.07 0.79 -14.20
C ASN A 198 -16.58 0.67 -14.32
N ASP A 199 -17.18 -0.47 -13.96
CA ASP A 199 -18.64 -0.62 -13.92
C ASP A 199 -19.28 0.38 -12.95
N HIS A 200 -18.69 0.55 -11.75
CA HIS A 200 -19.13 1.57 -10.79
C HIS A 200 -18.99 2.98 -11.33
N LEU A 201 -17.87 3.29 -12.00
CA LEU A 201 -17.67 4.59 -12.63
C LEU A 201 -18.78 4.89 -13.64
N GLU A 202 -19.10 3.94 -14.52
CA GLU A 202 -20.14 4.13 -15.53
C GLU A 202 -21.54 4.23 -14.90
N LYS A 203 -21.83 3.42 -13.87
CA LYS A 203 -23.07 3.56 -13.08
C LYS A 203 -23.16 4.93 -12.41
N ALA A 204 -22.08 5.42 -11.82
CA ALA A 204 -22.04 6.73 -11.18
C ALA A 204 -22.26 7.88 -12.17
N LYS A 205 -21.72 7.77 -13.39
CA LYS A 205 -21.98 8.73 -14.49
C LYS A 205 -23.43 8.65 -14.99
N ALA A 206 -23.99 7.45 -15.04
CA ALA A 206 -25.35 7.19 -15.52
C ALA A 206 -26.45 7.47 -14.48
N LEU A 207 -26.10 7.63 -13.21
CA LEU A 207 -27.06 8.01 -12.17
C LEU A 207 -27.81 9.26 -12.63
N SER A 208 -29.13 9.19 -12.69
CA SER A 208 -29.97 10.36 -12.95
C SER A 208 -30.53 10.88 -11.63
N ASN A 209 -30.79 12.19 -11.56
CA ASN A 209 -31.47 12.76 -10.40
C ASN A 209 -32.98 12.42 -10.39
N GLY A 210 -33.45 11.68 -11.40
CA GLY A 210 -34.78 11.05 -11.44
C GLY A 210 -34.73 9.71 -12.18
N GLY A 211 -35.00 8.61 -11.47
CA GLY A 211 -35.23 7.28 -12.06
C GLY A 211 -34.14 6.22 -11.82
N SER A 212 -34.58 4.96 -11.80
CA SER A 212 -33.82 3.76 -11.41
C SER A 212 -32.74 3.35 -12.43
N LEU A 213 -31.56 2.95 -11.95
CA LEU A 213 -30.50 2.33 -12.76
C LEU A 213 -30.89 0.93 -13.25
N LYS A 214 -30.51 0.59 -14.49
CA LYS A 214 -30.58 -0.78 -15.02
C LYS A 214 -29.47 -1.64 -14.40
N ASP A 215 -29.78 -2.89 -14.09
CA ASP A 215 -28.85 -3.82 -13.44
C ASP A 215 -27.62 -4.08 -14.33
N GLY A 216 -26.44 -3.69 -13.83
CA GLY A 216 -25.15 -3.99 -14.46
C GLY A 216 -24.60 -5.37 -14.06
N PRO A 217 -23.52 -5.83 -14.69
CA PRO A 217 -22.93 -7.14 -14.43
C PRO A 217 -22.52 -7.29 -12.95
N LYS A 218 -22.82 -8.45 -12.36
CA LYS A 218 -22.43 -8.79 -10.99
C LYS A 218 -20.90 -8.96 -10.89
N PRO A 219 -20.29 -8.60 -9.75
CA PRO A 219 -18.86 -8.74 -9.53
C PRO A 219 -18.43 -10.19 -9.71
N VAL A 220 -17.35 -10.38 -10.48
CA VAL A 220 -16.61 -11.64 -10.47
C VAL A 220 -15.82 -11.67 -9.17
N ILE A 221 -16.34 -12.39 -8.17
CA ILE A 221 -15.60 -12.70 -6.94
C ILE A 221 -14.43 -13.59 -7.36
N ASN A 222 -13.24 -13.01 -7.51
CA ASN A 222 -12.04 -13.79 -7.76
C ASN A 222 -11.53 -14.32 -6.41
N ASP A 223 -11.92 -15.56 -6.08
CA ASP A 223 -11.52 -16.26 -4.85
C ASP A 223 -10.02 -16.59 -4.79
N THR A 224 -9.19 -16.09 -5.72
CA THR A 224 -7.74 -16.34 -5.79
C THR A 224 -6.96 -15.87 -4.57
N LEU A 225 -7.48 -14.95 -3.75
CA LEU A 225 -6.88 -14.63 -2.45
C LEU A 225 -7.31 -15.57 -1.30
N LYS A 226 -8.37 -16.39 -1.46
CA LYS A 226 -8.94 -17.16 -0.34
C LYS A 226 -8.25 -18.49 0.00
N PRO A 227 -7.52 -19.23 -0.86
CA PRO A 227 -6.93 -20.49 -0.42
C PRO A 227 -5.39 -20.49 -0.43
N LYS A 228 -4.76 -19.92 0.61
CA LYS A 228 -3.52 -20.47 1.22
C LYS A 228 -3.45 -20.39 2.75
N LEU A 229 -4.55 -20.04 3.44
CA LEU A 229 -4.66 -20.10 4.90
C LEU A 229 -5.48 -21.32 5.35
N LYS A 230 -5.10 -22.53 4.92
CA LYS A 230 -5.49 -23.77 5.61
C LYS A 230 -4.58 -24.92 5.20
N LYS A 231 -3.48 -25.09 5.96
CA LYS A 231 -2.85 -26.38 6.28
C LYS A 231 -1.79 -26.20 7.37
N THR A 232 -2.19 -25.69 8.53
CA THR A 232 -1.60 -26.21 9.77
C THR A 232 -2.33 -27.52 10.05
N LYS A 233 -1.71 -28.63 9.67
CA LYS A 233 -2.05 -29.93 10.25
C LYS A 233 -1.76 -29.82 11.74
N GLU A 234 -2.79 -29.79 12.56
CA GLU A 234 -2.70 -30.36 13.90
C GLU A 234 -2.35 -31.84 13.72
N SER A 235 -1.12 -32.20 14.07
CA SER A 235 -0.78 -33.57 14.43
C SER A 235 -1.05 -33.71 15.91
N ASN A 236 -2.24 -34.22 16.25
CA ASN A 236 -2.44 -34.95 17.49
C ASN A 236 -2.51 -36.42 17.09
N ASP A 237 -1.39 -37.11 17.31
CA ASP A 237 -1.30 -38.50 17.76
C ASP A 237 -0.03 -38.61 18.61
#